data_AF-F2DBP6-F1
#
_entry.id   AF-F2DBP6-F1
#
_cell.length_a   1.000
_cell.length_b   1.000
_cell.length_c   1.000
_cell.angle_alpha   90.00
_cell.angle_beta   90.00
_cell.angle_gamma   90.00
#
_symmetry.space_group_name_H-M   'P 1'
#
loop_
_entity.id
_entity.type
_entity.pdbx_description
1 polymer ?
#
loop_
_entity_poly.entity_id
_entity_poly.type
_entity_poly.pdbx_seq_one_letter_code
_entity_poly.pdbx_strand_id
1 'polypeptide(L)'
;EDRVSGRTHHLYPFISLFQPLYHLVFLDLLQPHFHDKVSLTVLVLTKQWYINVLARIRVNAFRIELVASSYEDLLSSAVASVTCDASVGNAVYMLPSFYNHDCDPNTHIVWLENADAKLNTLRDIDEGEELRICYIDTSMNVNARQKILTEGFGFQCRCQRCLSGD
;
A
#
# COMPACT_ATOMS: atom_id res chain seq x y z
N GLU A 1 9.21 -27.75 8.64
CA GLU A 1 9.84 -27.00 7.54
C GLU A 1 8.72 -26.35 6.75
N ASP A 2 8.15 -25.28 7.29
CA ASP A 2 7.00 -24.59 6.69
C ASP A 2 7.48 -23.26 6.09
N ARG A 3 8.10 -23.34 4.92
CA ARG A 3 8.46 -22.14 4.12
C ARG A 3 7.27 -21.72 3.26
N VAL A 4 6.97 -20.42 3.26
CA VAL A 4 5.94 -19.85 2.39
C VAL A 4 6.58 -19.56 1.04
N SER A 5 6.53 -20.54 0.14
CA SER A 5 6.95 -20.38 -1.26
C SER A 5 5.73 -20.17 -2.15
N GLY A 6 5.67 -19.06 -2.89
CA GLY A 6 4.69 -18.85 -3.96
C GLY A 6 3.23 -18.63 -3.54
N ARG A 7 2.93 -18.27 -2.27
CA ARG A 7 1.55 -17.93 -1.85
C ARG A 7 1.24 -16.47 -2.16
N THR A 8 0.23 -16.25 -2.98
CA THR A 8 -0.32 -14.92 -3.30
C THR A 8 -1.48 -14.59 -2.36
N HIS A 9 -1.42 -13.44 -1.68
CA HIS A 9 -2.51 -12.94 -0.86
C HIS A 9 -3.27 -11.83 -1.58
N HIS A 10 -4.59 -11.98 -1.72
CA HIS A 10 -5.48 -10.95 -2.27
C HIS A 10 -5.86 -9.93 -1.19
N LEU A 11 -5.69 -8.65 -1.49
CA LEU A 11 -5.89 -7.51 -0.60
C LEU A 11 -6.80 -6.50 -1.30
N TYR A 12 -7.92 -6.15 -0.67
CA TYR A 12 -8.90 -5.25 -1.26
C TYR A 12 -8.63 -3.78 -0.89
N PRO A 13 -8.86 -2.82 -1.80
CA PRO A 13 -8.81 -1.39 -1.48
C PRO A 13 -9.85 -1.05 -0.41
N PHE A 14 -9.58 0.00 0.39
CA PHE A 14 -10.45 0.42 1.50
C PHE A 14 -11.91 0.64 1.07
N ILE A 15 -12.15 0.97 -0.20
CA ILE A 15 -13.49 1.19 -0.78
C ILE A 15 -14.32 -0.11 -0.85
N SER A 16 -13.70 -1.30 -0.94
CA SER A 16 -14.42 -2.58 -1.12
C SER A 16 -14.68 -3.38 0.17
N LEU A 17 -14.11 -3.01 1.32
CA LEU A 17 -14.25 -3.75 2.60
C LEU A 17 -15.41 -3.26 3.49
N PHE A 18 -16.39 -2.57 2.90
CA PHE A 18 -17.47 -1.85 3.55
C PHE A 18 -18.62 -2.74 4.09
N GLN A 19 -18.33 -3.84 4.80
CA GLN A 19 -19.38 -4.57 5.51
C GLN A 19 -19.08 -4.96 6.98
N PRO A 20 -17.88 -5.42 7.37
CA PRO A 20 -17.61 -5.72 8.79
C PRO A 20 -16.91 -4.57 9.55
N LEU A 21 -16.10 -3.74 8.87
CA LEU A 21 -15.31 -2.67 9.48
C LEU A 21 -16.09 -1.37 9.74
N TYR A 22 -17.29 -1.22 9.15
CA TYR A 22 -18.21 -0.16 9.54
C TYR A 22 -18.52 -0.22 11.03
N HIS A 23 -18.69 -1.41 11.61
CA HIS A 23 -19.09 -1.50 13.01
C HIS A 23 -18.01 -0.97 13.98
N LEU A 24 -16.73 -1.21 13.69
CA LEU A 24 -15.62 -0.77 14.55
C LEU A 24 -15.28 0.71 14.36
N VAL A 25 -15.26 1.21 13.11
CA VAL A 25 -14.96 2.63 12.86
C VAL A 25 -16.14 3.54 13.24
N PHE A 26 -17.37 3.07 13.07
CA PHE A 26 -18.57 3.87 13.34
C PHE A 26 -18.91 3.98 14.83
N LEU A 27 -18.58 2.95 15.64
CA LEU A 27 -18.83 2.99 17.09
C LEU A 27 -17.69 3.64 17.87
N ASP A 28 -16.40 3.40 17.55
CA ASP A 28 -15.31 3.92 18.40
C ASP A 28 -14.81 5.33 18.01
N LEU A 29 -14.89 5.72 16.72
CA LEU A 29 -14.36 7.02 16.26
C LEU A 29 -15.44 8.10 16.06
N LEU A 30 -16.71 7.73 15.91
CA LEU A 30 -17.81 8.68 15.62
C LEU A 30 -18.81 8.84 16.76
N GLN A 31 -18.93 7.89 17.69
CA GLN A 31 -19.94 7.96 18.75
C GLN A 31 -19.78 9.09 19.79
N PRO A 32 -18.56 9.56 20.17
CA PRO A 32 -18.47 10.69 21.10
C PRO A 32 -18.83 12.05 20.47
N HIS A 33 -18.98 12.14 19.15
CA HIS A 33 -19.25 13.38 18.43
C HIS A 33 -20.66 13.48 17.83
N PHE A 34 -21.43 12.40 17.83
CA PHE A 34 -22.73 12.31 17.15
C PHE A 34 -23.85 11.97 18.15
N HIS A 35 -24.18 12.93 19.00
CA HIS A 35 -25.31 12.80 19.91
C HIS A 35 -26.66 13.20 19.29
N ASP A 36 -26.67 13.76 18.08
CA ASP A 36 -27.89 14.20 17.42
C ASP A 36 -27.98 13.72 15.97
N LYS A 37 -29.21 13.30 15.61
CA LYS A 37 -29.61 12.70 14.34
C LYS A 37 -29.16 13.54 13.14
N VAL A 38 -28.11 13.11 12.44
CA VAL A 38 -27.72 13.70 11.15
C VAL A 38 -28.22 12.81 10.01
N SER A 39 -29.08 13.39 9.17
CA SER A 39 -29.56 12.83 7.90
C SER A 39 -28.37 12.41 7.02
N LEU A 40 -28.46 11.20 6.46
CA LEU A 40 -27.48 10.51 5.60
C LEU A 40 -27.14 11.21 4.26
N THR A 41 -27.42 12.50 4.14
CA THR A 41 -27.27 13.25 2.90
C THR A 41 -25.98 14.08 2.99
N VAL A 42 -24.93 13.58 2.35
CA VAL A 42 -23.65 14.26 2.07
C VAL A 42 -22.70 14.42 3.26
N LEU A 43 -22.00 13.32 3.60
CA LEU A 43 -20.66 13.42 4.18
C LEU A 43 -19.76 14.12 3.16
N VAL A 44 -19.66 15.45 3.25
CA VAL A 44 -18.72 16.22 2.44
C VAL A 44 -17.31 15.79 2.85
N LEU A 45 -16.63 15.04 1.99
CA LEU A 45 -15.21 14.67 2.09
C LEU A 45 -14.34 15.92 1.91
N THR A 46 -14.46 16.89 2.81
CA THR A 46 -13.69 18.13 2.76
C THR A 46 -12.20 17.82 2.89
N LYS A 47 -11.34 18.66 2.30
CA LYS A 47 -9.88 18.58 2.49
C LYS A 47 -9.49 18.52 3.97
N GLN A 48 -10.20 19.25 4.82
CA GLN A 48 -9.96 19.27 6.27
C GLN A 48 -10.31 17.94 6.94
N TRP A 49 -11.43 17.32 6.55
CA TRP A 49 -11.79 15.99 7.03
C TRP A 49 -10.73 14.95 6.61
N TYR A 50 -10.28 14.99 5.36
CA TYR A 50 -9.23 14.09 4.85
C TYR A 50 -7.92 14.24 5.64
N ILE A 51 -7.46 15.47 5.88
CA ILE A 51 -6.26 15.75 6.69
C ILE A 51 -6.44 15.23 8.12
N ASN A 52 -7.61 15.46 8.75
CA ASN A 52 -7.87 15.05 10.13
C ASN A 52 -7.94 13.52 10.28
N VAL A 53 -8.45 12.82 9.27
CA VAL A 53 -8.48 11.35 9.20
C VAL A 53 -7.07 10.81 9.02
N LEU A 54 -6.29 11.31 8.05
CA LEU A 54 -4.89 10.88 7.87
C LEU A 54 -4.01 11.21 9.08
N ALA A 55 -4.27 12.29 9.81
CA ALA A 55 -3.55 12.61 11.04
C ALA A 55 -3.79 11.59 12.17
N ARG A 56 -4.94 10.89 12.14
CA ARG A 56 -5.33 9.87 13.13
C ARG A 56 -5.06 8.45 12.65
N ILE A 57 -5.06 8.24 11.35
CA ILE A 57 -4.80 6.95 10.72
C ILE A 57 -3.38 6.98 10.14
N ARG A 58 -2.45 6.31 10.81
CA ARG A 58 -1.10 6.06 10.28
C ARG A 58 -1.15 4.97 9.21
N VAL A 59 -1.68 5.33 8.03
CA VAL A 59 -1.72 4.46 6.85
C VAL A 59 -0.78 4.97 5.78
N ASN A 60 -0.21 4.03 5.04
CA ASN A 60 0.58 4.33 3.86
C ASN A 60 -0.38 4.76 2.73
N ALA A 61 0.00 5.81 1.99
CA ALA A 61 -0.60 6.13 0.72
C ALA A 61 0.26 5.51 -0.39
N PHE A 62 -0.36 4.69 -1.22
CA PHE A 62 0.35 3.95 -2.27
C PHE A 62 0.10 4.61 -3.61
N ARG A 63 1.20 4.91 -4.32
CA ARG A 63 1.11 5.13 -5.75
C ARG A 63 0.82 3.78 -6.41
N ILE A 64 -0.31 3.69 -7.10
CA ILE A 64 -0.75 2.48 -7.78
C ILE A 64 -0.60 2.67 -9.28
N GLU A 65 -0.14 1.62 -9.95
CA GLU A 65 -0.13 1.51 -11.40
C GLU A 65 -0.97 0.28 -11.74
N LEU A 66 -2.11 0.50 -12.38
CA LEU A 66 -2.98 -0.61 -12.75
C LEU A 66 -2.42 -1.26 -14.01
N VAL A 67 -2.08 -2.54 -13.92
CA VAL A 67 -1.70 -3.34 -15.08
C VAL A 67 -2.97 -3.76 -15.80
N ALA A 68 -3.14 -3.35 -17.06
CA ALA A 68 -4.21 -3.86 -17.89
C ALA A 68 -4.05 -5.39 -18.07
N SER A 69 -5.01 -6.16 -17.55
CA SER A 69 -5.16 -7.58 -17.76
C SER A 69 -5.74 -7.85 -19.15
N SER A 70 -4.84 -8.02 -20.12
CA SER A 70 -4.89 -9.15 -21.06
C SER A 70 -3.69 -9.08 -21.99
N TYR A 71 -2.61 -9.76 -21.65
CA TYR A 71 -1.52 -9.96 -22.59
C TYR A 71 -1.24 -11.44 -22.71
N GLU A 72 -1.91 -12.06 -23.67
CA GLU A 72 -1.62 -13.44 -24.09
C GLU A 72 -0.29 -13.51 -24.88
N ASP A 73 0.27 -12.38 -25.32
CA ASP A 73 1.48 -12.32 -26.15
C ASP A 73 2.55 -11.34 -25.65
N LEU A 74 3.81 -11.77 -25.72
CA LEU A 74 5.03 -10.99 -25.37
C LEU A 74 5.09 -9.64 -26.09
N LEU A 75 4.56 -9.56 -27.31
CA LEU A 75 4.50 -8.33 -28.10
C LEU A 75 3.61 -7.29 -27.42
N SER A 76 2.50 -7.70 -26.81
CA SER A 76 1.58 -6.79 -26.13
C SER A 76 2.18 -6.26 -24.82
N SER A 77 2.97 -7.06 -24.10
CA SER A 77 3.74 -6.58 -22.94
C SER A 77 4.82 -5.58 -23.34
N ALA A 78 5.51 -5.83 -24.47
CA ALA A 78 6.53 -4.92 -24.99
C ALA A 78 5.93 -3.62 -25.55
N VAL A 79 4.72 -3.66 -26.11
CA VAL A 79 4.00 -2.46 -26.56
C VAL A 79 3.49 -1.67 -25.35
N ALA A 80 2.92 -2.33 -24.34
CA ALA A 80 2.43 -1.67 -23.13
C ALA A 80 3.53 -0.93 -22.35
N SER A 81 4.76 -1.48 -22.34
CA SER A 81 5.90 -0.80 -21.73
C SER A 81 6.33 0.47 -22.48
N VAL A 82 5.89 0.66 -23.74
CA VAL A 82 6.09 1.90 -24.51
C VAL A 82 4.84 2.79 -24.55
N THR A 83 3.63 2.22 -24.50
CA THR A 83 2.39 2.98 -24.68
C THR A 83 1.82 3.59 -23.40
N CYS A 84 2.34 3.23 -22.21
CA CYS A 84 2.03 3.91 -20.94
C CYS A 84 0.52 4.14 -20.68
N ASP A 85 -0.36 3.22 -21.09
CA ASP A 85 -1.79 3.24 -20.74
C ASP A 85 -2.05 2.74 -19.31
N ALA A 86 -1.02 2.71 -18.46
CA ALA A 86 -1.17 2.41 -17.05
C ALA A 86 -1.88 3.59 -16.38
N SER A 87 -3.08 3.35 -15.86
CA SER A 87 -3.72 4.35 -15.01
C SER A 87 -2.94 4.46 -13.70
N VAL A 88 -2.31 5.63 -13.51
CA VAL A 88 -1.55 5.96 -12.32
C VAL A 88 -2.46 6.69 -11.35
N GLY A 89 -2.54 6.21 -10.12
CA GLY A 89 -3.35 6.82 -9.06
C GLY A 89 -2.68 6.77 -7.70
N ASN A 90 -3.37 7.31 -6.70
CA ASN A 90 -3.03 7.11 -5.30
C ASN A 90 -4.20 6.39 -4.62
N ALA A 91 -3.88 5.38 -3.80
CA ALA A 91 -4.88 4.63 -3.04
C ALA A 91 -4.38 4.29 -1.64
N VAL A 92 -5.34 4.04 -0.74
CA VAL A 92 -5.09 3.65 0.65
C VAL A 92 -5.58 2.23 0.84
N TYR A 93 -4.68 1.38 1.38
CA TYR A 93 -4.98 -0.01 1.71
C TYR A 93 -4.61 -0.27 3.16
N MET A 94 -5.53 -0.82 3.94
CA MET A 94 -5.32 -1.05 5.37
C MET A 94 -4.25 -2.10 5.63
N LEU A 95 -4.37 -3.28 5.00
CA LEU A 95 -3.44 -4.39 5.23
C LEU A 95 -2.00 -4.07 4.79
N PRO A 96 -1.75 -3.59 3.55
CA PRO A 96 -0.44 -3.10 3.13
C PRO A 96 0.18 -2.03 4.02
N SER A 97 -0.63 -1.22 4.72
CA SER A 97 -0.12 -0.18 5.61
C SER A 97 0.54 -0.73 6.88
N PHE A 98 0.38 -2.01 7.19
CA PHE A 98 1.04 -2.67 8.33
C PHE A 98 2.42 -3.26 7.98
N TYR A 99 2.74 -3.41 6.70
CA TYR A 99 4.05 -3.95 6.31
C TYR A 99 5.11 -2.86 6.37
N ASN A 100 6.19 -3.12 7.09
CA ASN A 100 7.31 -2.19 7.21
C ASN A 100 8.14 -2.13 5.92
N HIS A 101 8.93 -1.07 5.83
CA HIS A 101 9.82 -0.83 4.70
C HIS A 101 11.11 -1.67 4.76
N ASP A 102 11.53 -2.18 3.61
CA ASP A 102 12.91 -2.58 3.33
C ASP A 102 13.34 -2.09 1.93
N CYS A 103 14.61 -1.73 1.75
CA CYS A 103 15.15 -1.42 0.41
C CYS A 103 15.46 -2.69 -0.40
N ASP A 104 15.48 -3.85 0.26
CA ASP A 104 15.53 -5.17 -0.36
C ASP A 104 14.43 -6.06 0.25
N PRO A 105 13.16 -5.82 -0.11
CA PRO A 105 12.03 -6.48 0.54
C PRO A 105 11.94 -7.96 0.19
N ASN A 106 11.25 -8.72 1.05
CA ASN A 106 10.89 -10.12 0.76
C ASN A 106 9.52 -10.24 0.07
N THR A 107 8.76 -9.15 -0.02
CA THR A 107 7.45 -9.12 -0.70
C THR A 107 7.26 -7.88 -1.58
N HIS A 108 6.39 -8.00 -2.58
CA HIS A 108 6.02 -6.93 -3.50
C HIS A 108 4.51 -6.89 -3.73
N ILE A 109 3.95 -5.69 -3.89
CA ILE A 109 2.52 -5.49 -4.14
C ILE A 109 2.29 -5.26 -5.63
N VAL A 110 1.36 -6.00 -6.21
CA VAL A 110 0.90 -5.82 -7.59
C VAL A 110 -0.55 -5.37 -7.57
N TRP A 111 -0.91 -4.35 -8.35
CA TRP A 111 -2.29 -3.89 -8.48
C TRP A 111 -2.90 -4.38 -9.78
N LEU A 112 -4.08 -4.99 -9.68
CA LEU A 112 -4.88 -5.48 -10.81
C LEU A 112 -5.73 -4.35 -11.40
N GLU A 113 -6.30 -4.55 -12.58
CA GLU A 113 -7.19 -3.58 -13.25
C GLU A 113 -8.30 -3.00 -12.36
N ASN A 114 -8.84 -3.80 -11.44
CA ASN A 114 -9.91 -3.39 -10.54
C ASN A 114 -9.40 -2.68 -9.26
N ALA A 115 -8.12 -2.31 -9.21
CA ALA A 115 -7.42 -1.77 -8.06
C ALA A 115 -7.33 -2.73 -6.85
N ASP A 116 -7.58 -4.02 -7.03
CA ASP A 116 -7.22 -5.01 -6.01
C ASP A 116 -5.70 -5.15 -5.94
N ALA A 117 -5.17 -5.21 -4.73
CA ALA A 117 -3.77 -5.44 -4.47
C ALA A 117 -3.51 -6.93 -4.25
N LYS A 118 -2.42 -7.45 -4.81
CA LYS A 118 -1.89 -8.78 -4.53
C LYS A 118 -0.52 -8.65 -3.90
N LEU A 119 -0.30 -9.34 -2.77
CA LEU A 119 1.03 -9.45 -2.19
C LEU A 119 1.69 -10.74 -2.69
N ASN A 120 2.85 -10.58 -3.32
CA ASN A 120 3.67 -11.67 -3.84
C ASN A 120 4.99 -11.74 -3.07
N THR A 121 5.45 -12.95 -2.77
CA THR A 121 6.78 -13.19 -2.22
C THR A 121 7.85 -13.07 -3.30
N LEU A 122 8.96 -12.39 -3.03
CA LEU A 122 10.10 -12.25 -3.94
C LEU A 122 11.14 -13.35 -3.76
N ARG A 123 11.07 -14.07 -2.63
CA ARG A 123 11.90 -15.23 -2.27
C ARG A 123 11.13 -16.09 -1.27
N ASP A 124 11.69 -17.24 -0.94
CA ASP A 124 11.16 -18.04 0.18
C ASP A 124 11.25 -17.25 1.49
N ILE A 125 10.20 -17.37 2.30
CA ILE A 125 10.04 -16.71 3.59
C ILE A 125 9.88 -17.77 4.68
N ASP A 126 10.72 -17.68 5.71
CA ASP A 126 10.66 -18.58 6.86
C ASP A 126 9.51 -18.19 7.81
N GLU A 127 8.99 -19.16 8.57
CA GLU A 127 7.95 -18.89 9.56
C GLU A 127 8.45 -17.88 10.62
N GLY A 128 7.63 -16.87 10.90
CA GLY A 128 7.96 -15.80 11.84
C GLY A 128 8.86 -14.69 11.26
N GLU A 129 9.31 -14.82 10.00
CA GLU A 129 9.99 -13.73 9.30
C GLU A 129 9.00 -12.59 9.01
N GLU A 130 9.42 -11.35 9.27
CA GLU A 130 8.61 -10.16 9.02
C GLU A 130 8.44 -9.93 7.52
N LEU A 131 7.18 -9.78 7.06
CA LEU A 131 6.90 -9.35 5.69
C LEU A 131 7.19 -7.87 5.54
N ARG A 132 8.07 -7.54 4.58
CA ARG A 132 8.46 -6.16 4.27
C ARG A 132 8.23 -5.85 2.81
N ILE A 133 7.83 -4.61 2.54
CA ILE A 133 7.61 -4.08 1.20
C ILE A 133 8.55 -2.90 0.95
N CYS A 134 8.72 -2.49 -0.31
CA CYS A 134 9.43 -1.26 -0.61
C CYS A 134 8.46 -0.08 -0.71
N TYR A 135 8.83 1.07 -0.16
CA TYR A 135 8.01 2.29 -0.19
C TYR A 135 8.45 3.27 -1.27
N ILE A 136 9.67 3.11 -1.78
CA ILE A 136 10.38 4.08 -2.60
C ILE A 136 11.09 3.36 -3.74
N ASP A 137 11.50 4.11 -4.77
CA ASP A 137 12.41 3.57 -5.78
C ASP A 137 13.82 3.36 -5.19
N THR A 138 14.37 2.18 -5.38
CA THR A 138 15.66 1.76 -4.80
C THR A 138 16.83 1.88 -5.76
N SER A 139 16.60 2.41 -6.96
CA SER A 139 17.65 2.83 -7.91
C SER A 139 18.43 4.05 -7.41
N MET A 140 17.86 4.78 -6.45
CA MET A 140 18.47 5.94 -5.80
C MET A 140 19.59 5.53 -4.83
N ASN A 141 20.60 6.39 -4.69
CA ASN A 141 21.67 6.21 -3.70
C ASN A 141 21.15 6.29 -2.25
N VAL A 142 21.92 5.72 -1.32
CA VAL A 142 21.55 5.62 0.10
C VAL A 142 21.12 6.96 0.73
N ASN A 143 21.78 8.08 0.41
CA ASN A 143 21.46 9.38 1.00
C ASN A 143 20.08 9.88 0.54
N ALA A 144 19.77 9.72 -0.75
CA ALA A 144 18.47 10.06 -1.30
C ALA A 144 17.35 9.21 -0.70
N ARG A 145 17.58 7.90 -0.57
CA ARG A 145 16.63 6.98 0.09
C ARG A 145 16.37 7.37 1.54
N GLN A 146 17.41 7.61 2.33
CA GLN A 146 17.28 8.04 3.73
C GLN A 146 16.54 9.36 3.88
N LYS A 147 16.80 10.32 2.98
CA LYS A 147 16.12 11.61 2.99
C LYS A 147 14.61 11.44 2.78
N ILE A 148 14.20 10.69 1.75
CA ILE A 148 12.77 10.44 1.47
C ILE A 148 12.09 9.72 2.63
N LEU A 149 12.74 8.71 3.21
CA LEU A 149 12.16 7.94 4.33
C LEU A 149 12.06 8.79 5.61
N THR A 150 13.05 9.64 5.87
CA THR A 150 13.04 10.52 7.05
C THR A 150 12.02 11.64 6.89
N GLU A 151 11.99 12.32 5.75
CA GLU A 151 11.09 13.47 5.53
C GLU A 151 9.64 13.03 5.24
N GLY A 152 9.45 11.94 4.48
CA GLY A 152 8.13 11.47 4.06
C GLY A 152 7.47 10.51 5.04
N PHE A 153 8.25 9.68 5.74
CA PHE A 153 7.72 8.64 6.62
C PHE A 153 8.19 8.75 8.08
N GLY A 154 9.11 9.66 8.38
CA GLY A 154 9.54 9.95 9.75
C GLY A 154 10.48 8.89 10.36
N PHE A 155 11.16 8.08 9.56
CA PHE A 155 12.10 7.07 10.05
C PHE A 155 13.39 6.95 9.21
N GLN A 156 14.44 6.42 9.82
CA GLN A 156 15.70 6.06 9.13
C GLN A 156 15.74 4.56 8.86
N CYS A 157 16.01 4.18 7.62
CA CYS A 157 16.10 2.78 7.23
C CYS A 157 17.41 2.16 7.71
N ARG A 158 17.35 0.95 8.28
CA ARG A 158 18.52 0.19 8.74
C ARG A 158 18.60 -1.19 8.08
N CYS A 159 18.03 -1.33 6.88
CA CYS A 159 18.19 -2.55 6.10
C CYS A 159 19.64 -2.74 5.65
N GLN A 160 19.97 -3.94 5.18
CA GLN A 160 21.34 -4.29 4.80
C GLN A 160 21.89 -3.39 3.70
N ARG A 161 21.10 -3.05 2.66
CA ARG A 161 21.51 -2.13 1.59
C ARG A 161 21.88 -0.74 2.13
N CYS A 162 21.08 -0.22 3.06
CA CYS A 162 21.37 1.07 3.69
C CYS A 162 22.60 1.01 4.62
N LEU A 163 22.83 -0.10 5.30
CA LEU A 163 24.01 -0.29 6.16
C LEU A 163 25.29 -0.48 5.35
N SER A 164 25.23 -1.12 4.18
CA SER A 164 26.37 -1.29 3.28
C SER A 164 26.70 -0.05 2.45
N GLY A 165 25.81 0.96 2.43
CA GLY A 165 26.00 2.18 1.64
C GLY A 165 25.75 2.01 0.13
N ASP A 166 25.07 0.92 -0.25
CA ASP A 166 24.56 0.69 -1.62
C ASP A 166 23.34 1.61 -1.85
#